data_AF-A0A3M1GXZ2-F1
#
_entry.id   AF-A0A3M1GXZ2-F1
#
_cell.length_a   1.000
_cell.length_b   1.000
_cell.length_c   1.000
_cell.angle_alpha   90.00
_cell.angle_beta   90.00
_cell.angle_gamma   90.00
#
_symmetry.space_group_name_H-M   'P 1'
#
loop_
_entity.id
_entity.type
_entity.pdbx_description
1 polymer ?
#
loop_
_entity_poly.entity_id
_entity_poly.type
_entity_poly.pdbx_seq_one_letter_code
_entity_poly.pdbx_strand_id
1 'polypeptide(L)'
;MKKADAGRDVTPEVALVPKLACPHCWHRFPPEQTRWVARHEALRDDPVLGPDAFLRFLPSRFDVHGDALDPYDMPCTELACPRCHLEIPRLCLEARPVFLSLIGTPGSGKSNFLAAMTWRLRELLGRRFRLQFRDADPRCNAILNEYERKLFLQDRDETQVVLEKTELHGQLYRPVHMDEQTVELPRPFVFQLRPAPDHPVVRERGETSGYALCLYDNAGEHFLPGEDRVDAPGTQHLGVSELLLFLFDPTQDPRFRRRCREVSDDPQLALEPPAARQDVVLHEAGARIRRYGHLPSHAPIEQPLLVIVSKADIWAPLLGLRLDEPPYLPPSSPEAPWAIDETRVREVSARTRALLVELCPELVDAAEGLSRRVRYVPVSALGRSPVRDAARGLVVPAGEIRPRWVTVPIVYAISRWMLPGLIRRARRQPVAGAERSRAAAEMADAPEAAATESAAPAGSAQEPAAEAAAVSEPAVRAVSPEAPEAPAPAVAATKTHDAGNGAGPPQGATGAETNRTSRTGTDGTEFEAGAADAADERDPEAAATTTKPAGLDNPIGPEAPASSVAAAKTHNEGDGPQAAVGRAVQQQGSAAGAGATGGTTSPLAVEGVVRDHGA
;
A
#
# COMPACT_ATOMS: atom_id res chain seq x y z
N MET A 1 -11.65 59.44 -0.76
CA MET A 1 -11.90 58.00 -1.01
C MET A 1 -10.60 57.35 -1.50
N LYS A 2 -10.27 56.13 -1.07
CA LYS A 2 -9.35 55.26 -1.82
C LYS A 2 -10.20 54.48 -2.83
N LYS A 3 -9.70 54.23 -4.05
CA LYS A 3 -10.35 53.26 -4.95
C LYS A 3 -10.25 51.88 -4.31
N ALA A 4 -11.33 51.11 -4.33
CA ALA A 4 -11.23 49.67 -4.13
C ALA A 4 -10.48 49.10 -5.34
N ASP A 5 -9.46 48.29 -5.08
CA ASP A 5 -8.81 47.54 -6.16
C ASP A 5 -9.76 46.41 -6.59
N ALA A 6 -9.88 46.19 -7.90
CA ALA A 6 -10.84 45.21 -8.40
C ALA A 6 -10.36 43.80 -8.04
N GLY A 7 -11.29 42.91 -7.68
CA GLY A 7 -10.96 41.54 -7.31
C GLY A 7 -10.19 40.84 -8.42
N ARG A 8 -8.88 40.63 -8.21
CA ARG A 8 -8.06 39.82 -9.11
C ARG A 8 -8.54 38.39 -8.96
N ASP A 9 -9.17 37.86 -10.00
CA ASP A 9 -9.69 36.50 -10.01
C ASP A 9 -8.50 35.53 -10.13
N VAL A 10 -7.93 35.19 -8.98
CA VAL A 10 -6.79 34.26 -8.88
C VAL A 10 -7.33 32.85 -9.01
N THR A 11 -7.49 32.43 -10.26
CA THR A 11 -7.45 31.01 -10.61
C THR A 11 -6.19 30.41 -9.98
N PRO A 12 -6.32 29.38 -9.11
CA PRO A 12 -5.17 28.86 -8.38
C PRO A 12 -4.22 28.17 -9.37
N GLU A 13 -3.03 28.75 -9.55
CA GLU A 13 -2.01 28.24 -10.46
C GLU A 13 -1.53 26.86 -9.99
N VAL A 14 -1.96 25.80 -10.68
CA VAL A 14 -1.67 24.41 -10.32
C VAL A 14 -0.24 24.08 -10.74
N ALA A 15 0.70 24.32 -9.82
CA ALA A 15 2.10 23.99 -10.01
C ALA A 15 2.29 22.46 -10.16
N LEU A 16 2.67 22.03 -11.36
CA LEU A 16 3.00 20.63 -11.64
C LEU A 16 4.35 20.23 -11.04
N VAL A 17 4.53 18.95 -10.73
CA VAL A 17 5.82 18.40 -10.28
C VAL A 17 6.83 18.43 -11.44
N PRO A 18 8.10 18.82 -11.22
CA PRO A 18 9.09 18.90 -12.30
C PRO A 18 9.48 17.54 -12.88
N LYS A 19 9.22 16.45 -12.14
CA LYS A 19 9.32 15.08 -12.63
C LYS A 19 8.39 14.16 -11.84
N LEU A 20 7.53 13.43 -12.53
CA LEU A 20 6.70 12.37 -11.97
C LEU A 20 7.52 11.07 -11.84
N ALA A 21 7.24 10.29 -10.81
CA ALA A 21 7.63 8.89 -10.71
C ALA A 21 6.34 8.04 -10.71
N CYS A 22 6.23 7.08 -11.63
CA CYS A 22 5.06 6.19 -11.69
C CYS A 22 4.91 5.40 -10.38
N PRO A 23 3.73 5.35 -9.74
CA PRO A 23 3.54 4.58 -8.51
C PRO A 23 3.41 3.06 -8.76
N HIS A 24 3.37 2.60 -10.01
CA HIS A 24 3.33 1.16 -10.35
C HIS A 24 4.69 0.60 -10.78
N CYS A 25 5.44 1.32 -11.63
CA CYS A 25 6.72 0.85 -12.19
C CYS A 25 7.93 1.77 -11.91
N TRP A 26 7.75 2.82 -11.10
CA TRP A 26 8.79 3.76 -10.64
C TRP A 26 9.57 4.53 -11.71
N HIS A 27 9.27 4.30 -12.99
CA HIS A 27 9.78 5.04 -14.13
C HIS A 27 9.54 6.55 -13.94
N ARG A 28 10.58 7.34 -14.19
CA ARG A 28 10.59 8.79 -13.92
C ARG A 28 10.59 9.59 -15.21
N PHE A 29 9.53 10.36 -15.44
CA PHE A 29 9.27 11.13 -16.66
C PHE A 29 8.68 12.51 -16.29
N PRO A 30 8.86 13.55 -17.12
CA PRO A 30 8.27 14.86 -16.88
C PRO A 30 6.77 14.88 -17.24
N PRO A 31 5.96 15.82 -16.71
CA PRO A 31 4.50 15.81 -16.87
C PRO A 31 4.01 15.73 -18.31
N GLU A 32 4.68 16.40 -19.25
CA GLU A 32 4.37 16.44 -20.68
C GLU A 32 4.57 15.10 -21.42
N GLN A 33 5.11 14.07 -20.76
CA GLN A 33 5.15 12.69 -21.27
C GLN A 33 4.03 11.81 -20.70
N THR A 34 3.10 12.37 -19.91
CA THR A 34 1.93 11.62 -19.40
C THR A 34 1.00 11.28 -20.55
N ARG A 35 0.71 9.98 -20.71
CA ARG A 35 -0.28 9.52 -21.69
C ARG A 35 -1.69 9.67 -21.13
N TRP A 36 -2.67 9.78 -22.03
CA TRP A 36 -4.09 9.75 -21.69
C TRP A 36 -4.71 8.48 -22.27
N VAL A 37 -5.78 7.98 -21.65
CA VAL A 37 -6.46 6.76 -22.06
C VAL A 37 -7.58 7.12 -23.03
N ALA A 38 -7.56 6.56 -24.24
CA ALA A 38 -8.59 6.77 -25.26
C ALA A 38 -9.98 6.31 -24.78
N ARG A 39 -11.05 6.83 -25.41
CA ARG A 39 -12.43 6.53 -25.04
C ARG A 39 -13.25 5.93 -26.17
N HIS A 40 -12.83 6.08 -27.42
CA HIS A 40 -13.51 5.47 -28.57
C HIS A 40 -13.29 3.96 -28.67
N GLU A 41 -14.35 3.21 -28.96
CA GLU A 41 -14.31 1.73 -29.06
C GLU A 41 -13.35 1.20 -30.14
N ALA A 42 -13.12 1.98 -31.20
CA ALA A 42 -12.12 1.66 -32.23
C ALA A 42 -10.66 1.97 -31.82
N LEU A 43 -10.43 2.46 -30.60
CA LEU A 43 -9.11 2.78 -30.04
C LEU A 43 -8.77 1.83 -28.88
N ARG A 44 -9.00 0.52 -29.09
CA ARG A 44 -8.49 -0.58 -28.26
C ARG A 44 -7.17 -1.12 -28.84
N ASP A 45 -6.70 -2.26 -28.36
CA ASP A 45 -5.39 -2.85 -28.68
C ASP A 45 -4.19 -2.04 -28.16
N ASP A 46 -4.14 -1.84 -26.84
CA ASP A 46 -3.00 -1.21 -26.19
C ASP A 46 -1.78 -2.16 -26.13
N PRO A 47 -0.60 -1.77 -26.66
CA PRO A 47 0.53 -2.67 -26.84
C PRO A 47 1.22 -3.11 -25.53
N VAL A 48 0.81 -2.57 -24.38
CA VAL A 48 1.35 -2.92 -23.05
C VAL A 48 0.28 -3.57 -22.17
N LEU A 49 -1.01 -3.29 -22.39
CA LEU A 49 -2.11 -3.83 -21.59
C LEU A 49 -2.99 -4.86 -22.32
N GLY A 50 -2.75 -5.10 -23.61
CA GLY A 50 -3.41 -6.12 -24.41
C GLY A 50 -4.66 -5.64 -25.19
N PRO A 51 -5.27 -6.55 -25.99
CA PRO A 51 -6.30 -6.22 -26.97
C PRO A 51 -7.52 -5.52 -26.38
N ASP A 52 -7.96 -5.92 -25.19
CA ASP A 52 -9.16 -5.37 -24.53
C ASP A 52 -8.97 -3.94 -24.00
N ALA A 53 -7.73 -3.48 -23.82
CA ALA A 53 -7.43 -2.19 -23.21
C ALA A 53 -7.45 -1.05 -24.24
N PHE A 54 -8.05 0.08 -23.86
CA PHE A 54 -7.99 1.32 -24.64
C PHE A 54 -6.55 1.85 -24.78
N LEU A 55 -6.20 2.34 -25.98
CA LEU A 55 -4.89 2.89 -26.31
C LEU A 55 -4.49 4.02 -25.37
N ARG A 56 -3.25 3.95 -24.87
CA ARG A 56 -2.60 5.07 -24.19
C ARG A 56 -1.89 5.97 -25.21
N PHE A 57 -2.44 7.15 -25.46
CA PHE A 57 -1.92 8.11 -26.45
C PHE A 57 -1.30 9.34 -25.80
N LEU A 58 -0.47 10.08 -26.55
CA LEU A 58 0.00 11.41 -26.15
C LEU A 58 -0.89 12.46 -26.85
N PRO A 59 -1.55 13.38 -26.12
CA PRO A 59 -2.50 14.31 -26.72
C PRO A 59 -1.82 15.44 -27.48
N SER A 60 -2.38 15.76 -28.65
CA SER A 60 -2.05 16.95 -29.44
C SER A 60 -3.17 18.01 -29.41
N ARG A 61 -4.32 17.69 -28.81
CA ARG A 61 -5.54 18.49 -28.79
C ARG A 61 -6.25 18.34 -27.44
N PHE A 62 -6.85 19.42 -26.97
CA PHE A 62 -7.60 19.51 -25.73
C PHE A 62 -8.89 20.30 -25.95
N ASP A 63 -9.88 20.08 -25.09
CA ASP A 63 -11.09 20.91 -25.03
C ASP A 63 -10.89 22.19 -24.18
N VAL A 64 -11.98 22.92 -23.93
CA VAL A 64 -11.97 24.14 -23.09
C VAL A 64 -11.85 23.88 -21.59
N HIS A 65 -11.94 22.62 -21.16
CA HIS A 65 -11.76 22.18 -19.77
C HIS A 65 -10.34 21.66 -19.50
N GLY A 66 -9.56 21.41 -20.56
CA GLY A 66 -8.21 20.87 -20.49
C GLY A 66 -8.17 19.34 -20.49
N ASP A 67 -9.26 18.67 -20.88
CA ASP A 67 -9.28 17.23 -21.10
C ASP A 67 -8.85 16.90 -22.53
N ALA A 68 -8.14 15.78 -22.69
CA ALA A 68 -7.52 15.39 -23.96
C ALA A 68 -8.56 14.90 -24.95
N LEU A 69 -8.45 15.31 -26.22
CA LEU A 69 -9.31 14.79 -27.29
C LEU A 69 -8.60 13.63 -28.01
N ASP A 70 -9.22 12.45 -28.02
CA ASP A 70 -8.72 11.30 -28.79
C ASP A 70 -8.89 11.51 -30.32
N PRO A 71 -8.34 10.63 -31.18
CA PRO A 71 -8.51 10.70 -32.63
C PRO A 71 -9.95 10.73 -33.17
N TYR A 72 -10.98 10.45 -32.36
CA TYR A 72 -12.40 10.54 -32.71
C TYR A 72 -13.11 11.72 -32.00
N ASP A 73 -12.34 12.73 -31.58
CA ASP A 73 -12.80 13.95 -30.91
C ASP A 73 -13.49 13.72 -29.55
N MET A 74 -13.31 12.55 -28.92
CA MET A 74 -13.93 12.27 -27.63
C MET A 74 -13.06 12.71 -26.45
N PRO A 75 -13.64 13.36 -25.43
CA PRO A 75 -12.91 13.84 -24.25
C PRO A 75 -12.49 12.68 -23.35
N CYS A 76 -11.20 12.65 -23.06
CA CYS A 76 -10.52 11.66 -22.24
C CYS A 76 -10.06 12.35 -20.95
N THR A 77 -10.37 11.77 -19.79
CA THR A 77 -10.05 12.35 -18.47
C THR A 77 -8.99 11.56 -17.69
N GLU A 78 -8.74 10.32 -18.12
CA GLU A 78 -7.93 9.29 -17.46
C GLU A 78 -6.48 9.33 -17.94
N LEU A 79 -5.53 9.32 -17.00
CA LEU A 79 -4.09 9.51 -17.24
C LEU A 79 -3.32 8.20 -17.01
N ALA A 80 -2.19 8.03 -17.70
CA ALA A 80 -1.44 6.77 -17.73
C ALA A 80 0.10 6.95 -17.82
N CYS A 81 0.82 5.94 -17.36
CA CYS A 81 2.29 5.90 -17.47
C CYS A 81 2.75 5.73 -18.94
N PRO A 82 3.75 6.48 -19.44
CA PRO A 82 4.30 6.26 -20.78
C PRO A 82 5.11 4.97 -20.94
N ARG A 83 5.50 4.29 -19.84
CA ARG A 83 6.17 2.98 -19.85
C ARG A 83 5.20 1.82 -19.64
N CYS A 84 4.58 1.72 -18.46
CA CYS A 84 3.75 0.55 -18.11
C CYS A 84 2.26 0.69 -18.45
N HIS A 85 1.84 1.83 -19.04
CA HIS A 85 0.46 2.15 -19.48
C HIS A 85 -0.66 2.09 -18.41
N LEU A 86 -0.38 1.59 -17.20
CA LEU A 86 -1.27 1.64 -16.05
C LEU A 86 -1.67 3.08 -15.71
N GLU A 87 -2.92 3.22 -15.27
CA GLU A 87 -3.52 4.50 -14.87
C GLU A 87 -2.74 5.14 -13.70
N ILE A 88 -2.52 6.45 -13.77
CA ILE A 88 -1.89 7.22 -12.69
C ILE A 88 -2.89 8.30 -12.22
N PRO A 89 -3.16 8.43 -10.91
CA PRO A 89 -3.98 9.52 -10.40
C PRO A 89 -3.43 10.89 -10.78
N ARG A 90 -4.29 11.81 -11.24
CA ARG A 90 -3.92 13.20 -11.59
C ARG A 90 -3.16 13.90 -10.47
N LEU A 91 -3.48 13.57 -9.21
CA LEU A 91 -2.74 13.98 -8.02
C LEU A 91 -1.21 13.85 -8.17
N CYS A 92 -0.71 12.79 -8.80
CA CYS A 92 0.74 12.56 -8.89
C CYS A 92 1.45 13.60 -9.80
N LEU A 93 0.70 14.30 -10.66
CA LEU A 93 1.20 15.46 -11.43
C LEU A 93 1.25 16.74 -10.59
N GLU A 94 0.43 16.84 -9.55
CA GLU A 94 0.24 18.04 -8.70
C GLU A 94 0.98 17.94 -7.34
N ALA A 95 1.27 16.71 -6.92
CA ALA A 95 1.80 16.37 -5.61
C ALA A 95 2.86 15.28 -5.74
N ARG A 96 4.04 15.52 -5.14
CA ARG A 96 5.15 14.57 -5.18
C ARG A 96 4.73 13.19 -4.62
N PRO A 97 4.95 12.10 -5.37
CA PRO A 97 4.87 10.75 -4.83
C PRO A 97 5.91 10.52 -3.73
N VAL A 98 5.48 9.89 -2.64
CA VAL A 98 6.31 9.49 -1.50
C VAL A 98 6.01 8.01 -1.25
N PHE A 99 7.04 7.17 -1.35
CA PHE A 99 6.90 5.72 -1.41
C PHE A 99 7.18 5.05 -0.05
N LEU A 100 6.30 4.15 0.39
CA LEU A 100 6.36 3.44 1.67
C LEU A 100 6.14 1.93 1.46
N SER A 101 7.11 1.09 1.81
CA SER A 101 6.99 -0.38 1.66
C SER A 101 6.69 -1.07 2.99
N LEU A 102 5.64 -1.89 3.03
CA LEU A 102 5.33 -2.79 4.14
C LEU A 102 5.92 -4.18 3.88
N ILE A 103 6.72 -4.66 4.84
CA ILE A 103 7.50 -5.91 4.80
C ILE A 103 7.12 -6.74 6.01
N GLY A 104 7.13 -8.07 5.90
CA GLY A 104 6.89 -8.98 7.04
C GLY A 104 6.35 -10.33 6.59
N THR A 105 6.52 -11.36 7.41
CA THR A 105 6.16 -12.75 7.09
C THR A 105 4.67 -12.95 6.74
N PRO A 106 4.33 -14.08 6.11
CA PRO A 106 2.96 -14.57 6.02
C PRO A 106 2.28 -14.53 7.39
N GLY A 107 1.02 -14.08 7.45
CA GLY A 107 0.22 -14.05 8.67
C GLY A 107 0.69 -13.11 9.80
N SER A 108 1.74 -12.30 9.62
CA SER A 108 2.24 -11.33 10.64
C SER A 108 1.27 -10.19 10.97
N GLY A 109 0.17 -10.08 10.20
CA GLY A 109 -0.90 -9.12 10.39
C GLY A 109 -0.85 -7.89 9.47
N LYS A 110 -0.06 -7.92 8.39
CA LYS A 110 0.17 -6.76 7.49
C LYS A 110 -1.10 -6.03 7.08
N SER A 111 -2.03 -6.71 6.45
CA SER A 111 -3.26 -6.07 5.94
C SER A 111 -4.22 -5.64 7.07
N ASN A 112 -4.20 -6.28 8.24
CA ASN A 112 -4.89 -5.80 9.45
C ASN A 112 -4.25 -4.50 9.98
N PHE A 113 -2.92 -4.44 10.04
CA PHE A 113 -2.18 -3.22 10.40
C PHE A 113 -2.46 -2.09 9.42
N LEU A 114 -2.39 -2.37 8.12
CA LEU A 114 -2.64 -1.40 7.05
C LEU A 114 -4.04 -0.79 7.15
N ALA A 115 -5.10 -1.62 7.15
CA ALA A 115 -6.48 -1.15 7.24
C ALA A 115 -6.76 -0.39 8.54
N ALA A 116 -6.26 -0.88 9.69
CA ALA A 116 -6.40 -0.17 10.94
C ALA A 116 -5.62 1.17 10.97
N MET A 117 -4.43 1.21 10.35
CA MET A 117 -3.63 2.41 10.22
C MET A 117 -4.33 3.45 9.34
N THR A 118 -4.73 3.10 8.12
CA THR A 118 -5.36 4.06 7.18
C THR A 118 -6.70 4.56 7.70
N TRP A 119 -7.56 3.68 8.23
CA TRP A 119 -8.80 4.04 8.92
C TRP A 119 -8.56 5.06 10.04
N ARG A 120 -7.62 4.79 10.96
CA ARG A 120 -7.31 5.70 12.06
C ARG A 120 -6.60 6.98 11.60
N LEU A 121 -5.84 6.98 10.50
CA LEU A 121 -5.21 8.18 9.94
C LEU A 121 -6.22 9.16 9.34
N ARG A 122 -7.24 8.67 8.61
CA ARG A 122 -8.36 9.48 8.05
C ARG A 122 -8.99 10.37 9.15
N GLU A 123 -9.21 9.81 10.35
CA GLU A 123 -9.76 10.56 11.49
C GLU A 123 -8.72 11.43 12.23
N LEU A 124 -7.55 10.87 12.54
CA LEU A 124 -6.59 11.47 13.46
C LEU A 124 -5.86 12.68 12.86
N LEU A 125 -5.47 12.62 11.59
CA LEU A 125 -4.65 13.65 10.95
C LEU A 125 -5.41 14.98 10.84
N GLY A 126 -6.69 14.92 10.48
CA GLY A 126 -7.56 16.11 10.46
C GLY A 126 -7.79 16.67 11.87
N ARG A 127 -8.28 15.83 12.79
CA ARG A 127 -8.69 16.26 14.15
C ARG A 127 -7.56 16.75 15.04
N ARG A 128 -6.31 16.28 14.83
CA ARG A 128 -5.18 16.60 15.71
C ARG A 128 -4.08 17.39 15.03
N PHE A 129 -3.72 17.04 13.80
CA PHE A 129 -2.54 17.60 13.12
C PHE A 129 -2.87 18.69 12.10
N ARG A 130 -4.15 19.01 11.87
CA ARG A 130 -4.60 19.93 10.79
C ARG A 130 -4.09 19.49 9.41
N LEU A 131 -4.04 18.18 9.17
CA LEU A 131 -3.63 17.58 7.89
C LEU A 131 -4.81 16.80 7.29
N GLN A 132 -5.10 17.05 6.02
CA GLN A 132 -6.12 16.31 5.29
C GLN A 132 -5.48 15.04 4.72
N PHE A 133 -6.09 13.88 5.02
CA PHE A 133 -5.70 12.58 4.50
C PHE A 133 -6.90 11.98 3.77
N ARG A 134 -6.78 11.78 2.46
CA ARG A 134 -7.88 11.37 1.57
C ARG A 134 -7.46 10.21 0.69
N ASP A 135 -8.41 9.33 0.37
CA ASP A 135 -8.28 8.40 -0.75
C ASP A 135 -8.04 9.21 -2.05
N ALA A 136 -7.02 8.84 -2.82
CA ALA A 136 -6.65 9.49 -4.07
C ALA A 136 -6.68 8.55 -5.29
N ASP A 137 -6.95 7.27 -5.08
CA ASP A 137 -7.16 6.28 -6.13
C ASP A 137 -8.14 5.20 -5.64
N PRO A 138 -9.46 5.45 -5.69
CA PRO A 138 -10.44 4.45 -5.24
C PRO A 138 -10.41 3.14 -6.05
N ARG A 139 -9.86 3.14 -7.28
CA ARG A 139 -9.71 1.93 -8.12
C ARG A 139 -8.56 1.05 -7.62
N CYS A 140 -7.46 1.64 -7.14
CA CYS A 140 -6.37 0.88 -6.52
C CYS A 140 -6.62 0.60 -5.03
N ASN A 141 -7.29 1.51 -4.31
CA ASN A 141 -7.63 1.38 -2.90
C ASN A 141 -8.83 0.47 -2.61
N ALA A 142 -9.54 -0.05 -3.62
CA ALA A 142 -10.75 -0.88 -3.47
C ALA A 142 -10.59 -2.02 -2.45
N ILE A 143 -9.48 -2.77 -2.53
CA ILE A 143 -9.17 -3.92 -1.65
C ILE A 143 -9.01 -3.47 -0.19
N LEU A 144 -8.31 -2.36 0.02
CA LEU A 144 -8.09 -1.78 1.34
C LEU A 144 -9.37 -1.16 1.91
N ASN A 145 -10.18 -0.53 1.07
CA ASN A 145 -11.51 -0.04 1.44
C ASN A 145 -12.46 -1.21 1.80
N GLU A 146 -12.31 -2.39 1.19
CA GLU A 146 -12.99 -3.62 1.61
C GLU A 146 -12.46 -4.15 2.96
N TYR A 147 -11.15 -4.15 3.20
CA TYR A 147 -10.60 -4.51 4.51
C TYR A 147 -11.09 -3.55 5.62
N GLU A 148 -11.11 -2.24 5.36
CA GLU A 148 -11.69 -1.24 6.27
C GLU A 148 -13.19 -1.48 6.49
N ARG A 149 -13.95 -1.80 5.44
CA ARG A 149 -15.37 -2.17 5.54
C ARG A 149 -15.59 -3.41 6.42
N LYS A 150 -14.81 -4.46 6.19
CA LYS A 150 -14.90 -5.75 6.89
C LYS A 150 -14.52 -5.64 8.36
N LEU A 151 -13.63 -4.72 8.74
CA LEU A 151 -13.22 -4.50 10.14
C LEU A 151 -14.06 -3.45 10.89
N PHE A 152 -14.48 -2.37 10.24
CA PHE A 152 -15.00 -1.17 10.93
C PHE A 152 -16.40 -0.70 10.50
N LEU A 153 -17.00 -1.30 9.48
CA LEU A 153 -18.33 -0.97 8.97
C LEU A 153 -19.20 -2.23 8.91
N GLN A 154 -19.49 -2.81 10.08
CA GLN A 154 -20.44 -3.91 10.24
C GLN A 154 -21.66 -3.40 11.01
N ASP A 155 -22.87 -3.80 10.62
CA ASP A 155 -24.13 -3.32 11.21
C ASP A 155 -24.39 -3.82 12.64
N ARG A 156 -23.61 -4.81 13.11
CA ARG A 156 -23.72 -5.42 14.44
C ARG A 156 -22.35 -5.63 15.05
N ASP A 157 -22.19 -5.22 16.31
CA ASP A 157 -20.94 -5.27 17.05
C ASP A 157 -20.43 -6.71 17.26
N GLU A 158 -21.33 -7.69 17.36
CA GLU A 158 -21.04 -9.11 17.58
C GLU A 158 -20.58 -9.84 16.30
N THR A 159 -20.52 -9.15 15.16
CA THR A 159 -20.15 -9.76 13.87
C THR A 159 -18.72 -10.28 13.92
N GLN A 160 -18.55 -11.59 13.73
CA GLN A 160 -17.25 -12.27 13.75
C GLN A 160 -16.50 -12.04 12.44
N VAL A 161 -15.49 -11.15 12.47
CA VAL A 161 -14.73 -10.74 11.30
C VAL A 161 -13.28 -11.26 11.33
N VAL A 162 -12.76 -11.50 10.14
CA VAL A 162 -11.38 -11.93 9.87
C VAL A 162 -11.02 -11.48 8.46
N LEU A 163 -9.81 -10.92 8.26
CA LEU A 163 -9.29 -10.68 6.91
C LEU A 163 -8.70 -11.98 6.34
N GLU A 164 -8.93 -12.24 5.05
CA GLU A 164 -8.23 -13.32 4.34
C GLU A 164 -6.72 -13.06 4.27
N LYS A 165 -5.95 -14.08 3.89
CA LYS A 165 -4.51 -13.95 3.68
C LYS A 165 -4.23 -13.14 2.41
N THR A 166 -3.18 -12.33 2.46
CA THR A 166 -2.57 -11.68 1.30
C THR A 166 -2.05 -12.76 0.33
N GLU A 167 -2.58 -12.86 -0.88
CA GLU A 167 -2.14 -13.86 -1.87
C GLU A 167 -0.95 -13.37 -2.72
N LEU A 168 -0.12 -14.30 -3.21
CA LEU A 168 1.08 -14.02 -4.00
C LEU A 168 0.76 -13.32 -5.33
N HIS A 169 -0.26 -13.82 -6.03
CA HIS A 169 -0.75 -13.30 -7.30
C HIS A 169 -2.21 -12.87 -7.15
N GLY A 170 -2.76 -12.15 -8.14
CA GLY A 170 -4.15 -11.71 -8.12
C GLY A 170 -4.31 -10.24 -7.76
N GLN A 171 -5.29 -9.89 -6.91
CA GLN A 171 -5.85 -8.54 -6.85
C GLN A 171 -4.82 -7.42 -6.56
N LEU A 172 -3.80 -7.69 -5.76
CA LEU A 172 -2.74 -6.72 -5.39
C LEU A 172 -1.67 -6.51 -6.46
N TYR A 173 -1.75 -7.20 -7.59
CA TYR A 173 -0.83 -7.07 -8.71
C TYR A 173 -1.61 -6.74 -10.00
N ARG A 174 -0.88 -6.33 -11.05
CA ARG A 174 -1.41 -6.18 -12.41
C ARG A 174 -0.35 -6.70 -13.39
N PRO A 175 -0.66 -7.69 -14.24
CA PRO A 175 0.22 -8.05 -15.36
C PRO A 175 0.24 -6.92 -16.39
N VAL A 176 1.42 -6.66 -16.95
CA VAL A 176 1.63 -5.77 -18.11
C VAL A 176 2.65 -6.40 -19.05
N HIS A 177 2.57 -6.13 -20.34
CA HIS A 177 3.56 -6.56 -21.33
C HIS A 177 4.60 -5.45 -21.53
N MET A 178 5.81 -5.66 -21.00
CA MET A 178 6.93 -4.72 -21.11
C MET A 178 8.21 -5.48 -21.49
N ASP A 179 9.05 -4.86 -22.31
CA ASP A 179 10.39 -5.36 -22.62
C ASP A 179 10.37 -6.85 -23.09
N GLU A 180 9.41 -7.17 -23.99
CA GLU A 180 9.07 -8.49 -24.54
C GLU A 180 8.56 -9.55 -23.54
N GLN A 181 8.27 -9.18 -22.29
CA GLN A 181 7.84 -10.11 -21.23
C GLN A 181 6.52 -9.67 -20.56
N THR A 182 5.80 -10.64 -20.00
CA THR A 182 4.69 -10.35 -19.07
C THR A 182 5.29 -10.13 -17.68
N VAL A 183 4.93 -9.01 -17.07
CA VAL A 183 5.54 -8.49 -15.84
C VAL A 183 4.46 -8.16 -14.82
N GLU A 184 4.49 -8.75 -13.63
CA GLU A 184 3.55 -8.39 -12.55
C GLU A 184 4.01 -7.15 -11.77
N LEU A 185 3.31 -6.03 -11.96
CA LEU A 185 3.53 -4.80 -11.21
C LEU A 185 2.64 -4.75 -9.96
N PRO A 186 3.16 -4.28 -8.81
CA PRO A 186 2.38 -4.17 -7.57
C PRO A 186 1.39 -3.00 -7.66
N ARG A 187 0.20 -3.17 -7.08
CA ARG A 187 -0.83 -2.15 -6.93
C ARG A 187 -0.51 -1.26 -5.72
N PRO A 188 -0.17 0.03 -5.92
CA PRO A 188 0.04 0.96 -4.83
C PRO A 188 -1.31 1.37 -4.21
N PHE A 189 -1.35 1.54 -2.89
CA PHE A 189 -2.44 2.24 -2.22
C PHE A 189 -2.11 3.73 -2.13
N VAL A 190 -2.83 4.57 -2.87
CA VAL A 190 -2.47 5.99 -3.07
C VAL A 190 -3.40 6.91 -2.29
N PHE A 191 -2.81 7.76 -1.44
CA PHE A 191 -3.52 8.72 -0.60
C PHE A 191 -2.97 10.13 -0.76
N GLN A 192 -3.86 11.13 -0.79
CA GLN A 192 -3.46 12.54 -0.68
C GLN A 192 -3.21 12.88 0.78
N LEU A 193 -2.01 13.36 1.11
CA LEU A 193 -1.70 14.07 2.35
C LEU A 193 -1.49 15.55 2.04
N ARG A 194 -2.32 16.45 2.58
CA ARG A 194 -2.24 17.91 2.33
C ARG A 194 -2.35 18.70 3.63
N PRO A 195 -1.58 19.80 3.81
CA PRO A 195 -1.87 20.78 4.85
C PRO A 195 -3.33 21.30 4.74
N ALA A 196 -4.02 21.45 5.86
CA ALA A 196 -5.27 22.23 5.88
C ALA A 196 -4.97 23.73 5.70
N PRO A 197 -5.91 24.56 5.21
CA PRO A 197 -5.67 25.99 4.98
C PRO A 197 -5.23 26.77 6.24
N ASP A 198 -5.59 26.28 7.42
CA ASP A 198 -5.24 26.84 8.73
C ASP A 198 -3.99 26.18 9.39
N HIS A 199 -3.28 25.33 8.65
CA HIS A 199 -2.06 24.67 9.11
C HIS A 199 -0.87 25.66 9.11
N PRO A 200 0.01 25.67 10.13
CA PRO A 200 1.10 26.66 10.25
C PRO A 200 2.00 26.76 9.01
N VAL A 201 2.40 25.63 8.40
CA VAL A 201 3.21 25.62 7.16
C VAL A 201 2.57 26.41 6.00
N VAL A 202 1.24 26.43 5.88
CA VAL A 202 0.55 27.25 4.86
C VAL A 202 0.71 28.74 5.19
N ARG A 203 0.50 29.12 6.45
CA ARG A 203 0.60 30.51 6.94
C ARG A 203 2.04 31.05 6.91
N GLU A 204 3.02 30.19 7.17
CA GLU A 204 4.44 30.54 7.30
C GLU A 204 5.20 30.51 5.96
N ARG A 205 4.78 29.67 5.01
CA ARG A 205 5.54 29.39 3.78
C ARG A 205 4.76 29.51 2.48
N GLY A 206 3.43 29.65 2.54
CA GLY A 206 2.56 29.52 1.35
C GLY A 206 2.49 28.09 0.78
N GLU A 207 3.07 27.11 1.47
CA GLU A 207 3.22 25.72 1.03
C GLU A 207 1.86 24.99 1.11
N THR A 208 1.04 25.15 0.07
CA THR A 208 -0.29 24.52 -0.07
C THR A 208 -0.27 23.21 -0.84
N SER A 209 0.87 22.82 -1.42
CA SER A 209 1.05 21.56 -2.16
C SER A 209 0.81 20.34 -1.27
N GLY A 210 0.28 19.28 -1.88
CA GLY A 210 0.12 17.99 -1.22
C GLY A 210 1.29 17.03 -1.50
N TYR A 211 1.18 15.86 -0.90
CA TYR A 211 2.02 14.70 -1.17
C TYR A 211 1.12 13.51 -1.53
N ALA A 212 1.52 12.72 -2.53
CA ALA A 212 0.86 11.47 -2.86
C ALA A 212 1.58 10.34 -2.11
N LEU A 213 1.05 9.92 -0.96
CA LEU A 213 1.59 8.79 -0.22
C LEU A 213 1.18 7.50 -0.93
N CYS A 214 2.15 6.71 -1.42
CA CYS A 214 1.90 5.40 -2.01
C CYS A 214 2.43 4.32 -1.06
N LEU A 215 1.52 3.54 -0.50
CA LEU A 215 1.79 2.40 0.37
C LEU A 215 1.78 1.10 -0.45
N TYR A 216 2.78 0.24 -0.28
CA TYR A 216 2.81 -1.10 -0.89
C TYR A 216 2.68 -2.17 0.20
N ASP A 217 1.67 -3.05 0.11
CA ASP A 217 1.55 -4.28 0.91
C ASP A 217 1.77 -5.48 0.00
N ASN A 218 2.96 -6.06 0.06
CA ASN A 218 3.28 -7.28 -0.67
C ASN A 218 2.84 -8.50 0.15
N ALA A 219 2.50 -9.62 -0.48
CA ALA A 219 2.37 -10.89 0.26
C ALA A 219 3.68 -11.19 1.03
N GLY A 220 3.59 -11.86 2.18
CA GLY A 220 4.79 -12.11 3.00
C GLY A 220 5.75 -13.11 2.36
N GLU A 221 5.18 -13.93 1.50
CA GLU A 221 5.77 -14.92 0.62
C GLU A 221 6.73 -14.28 -0.39
N HIS A 222 6.40 -13.11 -0.96
CA HIS A 222 7.27 -12.39 -1.93
C HIS A 222 8.68 -12.12 -1.40
N PHE A 223 8.85 -12.02 -0.08
CA PHE A 223 10.13 -11.75 0.58
C PHE A 223 10.88 -13.02 1.02
N LEU A 224 10.44 -14.21 0.61
CA LEU A 224 11.17 -15.45 0.82
C LEU A 224 12.31 -15.60 -0.20
N PRO A 225 13.39 -16.34 0.12
CA PRO A 225 14.50 -16.55 -0.82
C PRO A 225 14.05 -17.32 -2.07
N GLY A 226 14.31 -16.76 -3.25
CA GLY A 226 13.95 -17.35 -4.54
C GLY A 226 12.76 -16.69 -5.26
N GLU A 227 11.91 -15.96 -4.53
CA GLU A 227 10.70 -15.33 -5.09
C GLU A 227 10.96 -14.00 -5.84
N ASP A 228 12.18 -13.47 -5.80
CA ASP A 228 12.57 -12.26 -6.55
C ASP A 228 12.90 -12.60 -8.00
N ARG A 229 11.91 -12.57 -8.88
CA ARG A 229 12.05 -12.96 -10.30
C ARG A 229 11.98 -11.76 -11.24
N VAL A 230 12.55 -11.91 -12.44
CA VAL A 230 12.57 -10.85 -13.48
C VAL A 230 11.16 -10.53 -13.99
N ASP A 231 10.31 -11.55 -14.10
CA ASP A 231 8.88 -11.46 -14.47
C ASP A 231 7.97 -11.02 -13.30
N ALA A 232 8.48 -11.02 -12.07
CA ALA A 232 7.74 -10.61 -10.86
C ALA A 232 8.50 -9.53 -10.05
N PRO A 233 8.66 -8.30 -10.57
CA PRO A 233 9.38 -7.19 -9.92
C PRO A 233 8.61 -6.58 -8.72
N GLY A 234 7.73 -7.35 -8.06
CA GLY A 234 6.85 -6.90 -6.98
C GLY A 234 7.56 -6.31 -5.76
N THR A 235 8.89 -6.42 -5.66
CA THR A 235 9.70 -5.82 -4.59
C THR A 235 10.65 -4.70 -5.05
N GLN A 236 10.63 -4.29 -6.33
CA GLN A 236 11.48 -3.20 -6.83
C GLN A 236 11.18 -1.83 -6.17
N HIS A 237 9.97 -1.62 -5.63
CA HIS A 237 9.66 -0.43 -4.81
C HIS A 237 10.62 -0.23 -3.63
N LEU A 238 11.18 -1.32 -3.08
CA LEU A 238 12.09 -1.28 -1.94
C LEU A 238 13.32 -0.39 -2.19
N GLY A 239 13.84 -0.38 -3.42
CA GLY A 239 14.99 0.46 -3.80
C GLY A 239 14.68 1.96 -3.88
N VAL A 240 13.41 2.33 -4.07
CA VAL A 240 12.95 3.73 -4.24
C VAL A 240 12.09 4.26 -3.08
N SER A 241 11.77 3.42 -2.09
CA SER A 241 10.97 3.82 -0.92
C SER A 241 11.69 4.80 0.00
N GLU A 242 10.95 5.79 0.51
CA GLU A 242 11.41 6.80 1.46
C GLU A 242 11.24 6.35 2.92
N LEU A 243 10.45 5.31 3.15
CA LEU A 243 10.28 4.66 4.45
C LEU A 243 10.07 3.15 4.28
N LEU A 244 10.72 2.37 5.15
CA LEU A 244 10.52 0.93 5.25
C LEU A 244 9.79 0.61 6.55
N LEU A 245 8.71 -0.17 6.45
CA LEU A 245 7.90 -0.63 7.56
C LEU A 245 8.05 -2.15 7.67
N PHE A 246 8.78 -2.65 8.66
CA PHE A 246 8.90 -4.09 8.90
C PHE A 246 7.96 -4.50 10.04
N LEU A 247 6.93 -5.29 9.72
CA LEU A 247 5.97 -5.80 10.68
C LEU A 247 6.45 -7.13 11.27
N PHE A 248 7.02 -7.06 12.48
CA PHE A 248 7.37 -8.22 13.28
C PHE A 248 6.17 -8.68 14.11
N ASP A 249 5.92 -9.99 14.15
CA ASP A 249 4.89 -10.64 14.94
C ASP A 249 5.53 -11.52 16.04
N PRO A 250 5.57 -11.05 17.30
CA PRO A 250 6.05 -11.84 18.44
C PRO A 250 5.33 -13.16 18.66
N THR A 251 4.10 -13.33 18.15
CA THR A 251 3.39 -14.61 18.25
C THR A 251 3.85 -15.65 17.24
N GLN A 252 4.78 -15.33 16.31
CA GLN A 252 5.42 -16.35 15.48
C GLN A 252 6.72 -16.90 16.10
N ASP A 253 7.41 -16.14 16.96
CA ASP A 253 8.68 -16.58 17.55
C ASP A 253 8.50 -17.54 18.76
N PRO A 254 9.10 -18.74 18.77
CA PRO A 254 8.94 -19.71 19.87
C PRO A 254 9.52 -19.28 21.23
N ARG A 255 10.49 -18.35 21.28
CA ARG A 255 11.07 -17.81 22.53
C ARG A 255 10.14 -16.74 23.09
N PHE A 256 9.72 -15.80 22.25
CA PHE A 256 8.82 -14.72 22.62
C PHE A 256 7.45 -15.27 23.06
N ARG A 257 6.89 -16.26 22.34
CA ARG A 257 5.66 -16.98 22.73
C ARG A 257 5.72 -17.57 24.14
N ARG A 258 6.89 -18.03 24.62
CA ARG A 258 7.03 -18.55 26.00
C ARG A 258 6.85 -17.43 27.02
N ARG A 259 7.50 -16.27 26.81
CA ARG A 259 7.37 -15.11 27.70
C ARG A 259 5.95 -14.55 27.71
N CYS A 260 5.30 -14.44 26.54
CA CYS A 260 3.92 -13.94 26.46
C CYS A 260 2.91 -14.74 27.31
N ARG A 261 3.09 -16.06 27.44
CA ARG A 261 2.21 -16.92 28.26
C ARG A 261 2.31 -16.65 29.77
N GLU A 262 3.29 -15.88 30.22
CA GLU A 262 3.39 -15.42 31.62
C GLU A 262 2.43 -14.26 31.92
N VAL A 263 1.87 -13.61 30.89
CA VAL A 263 1.05 -12.39 31.02
C VAL A 263 -0.20 -12.37 30.13
N SER A 264 -0.44 -13.41 29.32
CA SER A 264 -1.53 -13.45 28.34
C SER A 264 -1.97 -14.86 28.01
N ASP A 265 -3.28 -15.11 28.09
CA ASP A 265 -3.96 -16.34 27.66
C ASP A 265 -4.41 -16.29 26.19
N ASP A 266 -3.81 -15.43 25.37
CA ASP A 266 -4.21 -15.20 23.99
C ASP A 266 -4.30 -16.53 23.18
N PRO A 267 -5.43 -16.83 22.50
CA PRO A 267 -5.61 -18.12 21.83
C PRO A 267 -4.59 -18.44 20.73
N GLN A 268 -3.88 -17.44 20.17
CA GLN A 268 -2.77 -17.64 19.25
C GLN A 268 -1.54 -18.24 19.94
N LEU A 269 -1.31 -18.00 21.24
CA LEU A 269 -0.21 -18.57 22.03
C LEU A 269 -0.39 -20.06 22.33
N ALA A 270 -1.63 -20.57 22.21
CA ALA A 270 -1.99 -21.98 22.36
C ALA A 270 -2.04 -22.76 21.03
N LEU A 271 -1.78 -22.11 19.89
CA LEU A 271 -1.55 -22.81 18.61
C LEU A 271 -0.10 -23.32 18.50
N GLU A 272 0.19 -24.10 17.46
CA GLU A 272 1.57 -24.33 17.03
C GLU A 272 2.14 -23.03 16.42
N PRO A 273 3.44 -22.71 16.64
CA PRO A 273 4.09 -21.57 16.00
C PRO A 273 4.27 -21.82 14.49
N PRO A 274 4.00 -20.83 13.62
CA PRO A 274 4.42 -20.90 12.23
C PRO A 274 5.95 -21.08 12.13
N ALA A 275 6.41 -21.97 11.25
CA ALA A 275 7.84 -22.25 11.03
C ALA A 275 8.56 -21.16 10.20
N ALA A 276 8.29 -19.88 10.48
CA ALA A 276 8.73 -18.74 9.69
C ALA A 276 9.78 -17.88 10.43
N ARG A 277 11.01 -17.82 9.91
CA ARG A 277 12.05 -16.91 10.40
C ARG A 277 11.86 -15.50 9.85
N GLN A 278 11.50 -14.58 10.72
CA GLN A 278 11.17 -13.19 10.37
C GLN A 278 12.41 -12.34 10.06
N ASP A 279 13.54 -12.65 10.70
CA ASP A 279 14.85 -12.06 10.44
C ASP A 279 15.35 -12.33 9.01
N VAL A 280 15.10 -13.52 8.47
CA VAL A 280 15.45 -13.88 7.08
C VAL A 280 14.70 -13.00 6.07
N VAL A 281 13.42 -12.72 6.31
CA VAL A 281 12.60 -11.81 5.48
C VAL A 281 13.18 -10.39 5.49
N LEU A 282 13.73 -9.93 6.62
CA LEU A 282 14.36 -8.62 6.72
C LEU A 282 15.73 -8.58 6.01
N HIS A 283 16.53 -9.64 6.12
CA HIS A 283 17.79 -9.78 5.38
C HIS A 283 17.57 -9.82 3.86
N GLU A 284 16.57 -10.58 3.39
CA GLU A 284 16.25 -10.72 1.97
C GLU A 284 15.70 -9.40 1.39
N ALA A 285 14.77 -8.74 2.08
CA ALA A 285 14.36 -7.37 1.71
C ALA A 285 15.57 -6.41 1.69
N GLY A 286 16.49 -6.54 2.65
CA GLY A 286 17.75 -5.80 2.68
C GLY A 286 18.63 -6.03 1.46
N ALA A 287 18.82 -7.29 1.04
CA ALA A 287 19.58 -7.66 -0.15
C ALA A 287 18.96 -7.05 -1.43
N ARG A 288 17.62 -7.01 -1.51
CA ARG A 288 16.89 -6.41 -2.63
C ARG A 288 16.97 -4.89 -2.67
N ILE A 289 16.87 -4.20 -1.52
CA ILE A 289 17.11 -2.74 -1.44
C ILE A 289 18.51 -2.41 -1.98
N ARG A 290 19.51 -3.21 -1.62
CA ARG A 290 20.90 -3.04 -2.09
C ARG A 290 21.01 -3.28 -3.60
N ARG A 291 20.44 -4.38 -4.10
CA ARG A 291 20.37 -4.75 -5.54
C ARG A 291 19.74 -3.64 -6.38
N TYR A 292 18.55 -3.18 -6.01
CA TYR A 292 17.77 -2.19 -6.76
C TYR A 292 18.20 -0.74 -6.52
N GLY A 293 18.86 -0.45 -5.40
CA GLY A 293 19.52 0.84 -5.15
C GLY A 293 20.96 0.93 -5.69
N HIS A 294 21.46 -0.11 -6.36
CA HIS A 294 22.84 -0.25 -6.83
C HIS A 294 23.91 -0.05 -5.72
N LEU A 295 23.60 -0.46 -4.49
CA LEU A 295 24.46 -0.35 -3.32
C LEU A 295 25.32 -1.62 -3.13
N PRO A 296 26.54 -1.51 -2.57
CA PRO A 296 27.31 -2.67 -2.16
C PRO A 296 26.56 -3.57 -1.17
N SER A 297 26.83 -4.87 -1.21
CA SER A 297 26.20 -5.90 -0.39
C SER A 297 26.28 -5.68 1.13
N HIS A 298 27.25 -4.88 1.59
CA HIS A 298 27.50 -4.54 3.00
C HIS A 298 27.18 -3.09 3.39
N ALA A 299 27.07 -2.15 2.44
CA ALA A 299 26.89 -0.72 2.74
C ALA A 299 25.49 -0.42 3.35
N PRO A 300 25.36 0.16 4.56
CA PRO A 300 24.05 0.38 5.19
C PRO A 300 23.18 1.32 4.35
N ILE A 301 21.87 1.12 4.40
CA ILE A 301 20.91 1.89 3.60
C ILE A 301 20.55 3.22 4.29
N GLU A 302 20.25 4.24 3.50
CA GLU A 302 19.85 5.57 4.00
C GLU A 302 18.35 5.63 4.34
N GLN A 303 17.55 4.74 3.77
CA GLN A 303 16.13 4.56 4.08
C GLN A 303 15.93 4.30 5.58
N PRO A 304 15.07 5.06 6.28
CA PRO A 304 14.70 4.75 7.65
C PRO A 304 13.85 3.49 7.76
N LEU A 305 14.03 2.76 8.86
CA LEU A 305 13.35 1.51 9.13
C LEU A 305 12.52 1.62 10.42
N LEU A 306 11.21 1.37 10.32
CA LEU A 306 10.35 1.17 11.48
C LEU A 306 10.08 -0.33 11.64
N VAL A 307 10.64 -0.92 12.69
CA VAL A 307 10.25 -2.25 13.14
C VAL A 307 8.98 -2.10 13.96
N ILE A 308 7.84 -2.35 13.31
CA ILE A 308 6.53 -2.35 13.93
C ILE A 308 6.38 -3.69 14.64
N VAL A 309 6.37 -3.65 15.97
CA VAL A 309 6.22 -4.84 16.81
C VAL A 309 4.73 -5.04 17.06
N SER A 310 4.14 -5.95 16.29
CA SER A 310 2.69 -6.14 16.18
C SER A 310 2.11 -6.87 17.40
N LYS A 311 0.77 -6.96 17.47
CA LYS A 311 0.00 -7.61 18.55
C LYS A 311 0.43 -7.19 19.96
N ALA A 312 0.73 -5.91 20.11
CA ALA A 312 1.29 -5.37 21.36
C ALA A 312 0.33 -5.41 22.55
N ASP A 313 -0.95 -5.65 22.33
CA ASP A 313 -1.92 -6.04 23.36
C ASP A 313 -1.56 -7.35 24.09
N ILE A 314 -0.87 -8.29 23.43
CA ILE A 314 -0.42 -9.56 24.02
C ILE A 314 0.83 -9.38 24.90
N TRP A 315 1.81 -8.60 24.43
CA TRP A 315 3.18 -8.59 25.00
C TRP A 315 3.57 -7.28 25.70
N ALA A 316 2.87 -6.16 25.50
CA ALA A 316 3.12 -4.92 26.23
C ALA A 316 3.10 -5.07 27.77
N PRO A 317 2.30 -5.98 28.39
CA PRO A 317 2.38 -6.23 29.82
C PRO A 317 3.77 -6.66 30.33
N LEU A 318 4.57 -7.37 29.52
CA LEU A 318 5.96 -7.75 29.86
C LEU A 318 6.85 -6.52 30.18
N LEU A 319 6.50 -5.36 29.62
CA LEU A 319 7.19 -4.09 29.86
C LEU A 319 6.31 -3.07 30.61
N GLY A 320 5.13 -3.47 31.10
CA GLY A 320 4.14 -2.55 31.69
C GLY A 320 3.75 -1.38 30.76
N LEU A 321 3.81 -1.58 29.44
CA LEU A 321 3.60 -0.50 28.46
C LEU A 321 2.12 -0.18 28.30
N ARG A 322 1.74 1.05 28.62
CA ARG A 322 0.38 1.56 28.40
C ARG A 322 0.19 2.06 26.97
N LEU A 323 -0.60 1.31 26.20
CA LEU A 323 -0.91 1.58 24.80
C LEU A 323 -2.26 2.30 24.58
N ASP A 324 -3.03 2.53 25.65
CA ASP A 324 -4.35 3.20 25.60
C ASP A 324 -4.24 4.61 25.01
N GLU A 325 -3.21 5.34 25.45
CA GLU A 325 -2.87 6.67 24.94
C GLU A 325 -1.70 6.59 23.95
N PRO A 326 -1.84 7.11 22.72
CA PRO A 326 -0.70 7.31 21.81
C PRO A 326 0.22 8.44 22.30
N PRO A 327 1.49 8.49 21.86
CA PRO A 327 2.48 9.50 22.23
C PRO A 327 2.25 10.83 21.48
N TYR A 328 1.06 11.41 21.60
CA TYR A 328 0.71 12.71 21.01
C TYR A 328 0.41 13.73 22.11
N LEU A 329 1.05 14.90 22.04
CA LEU A 329 0.82 15.99 22.98
C LEU A 329 -0.25 16.96 22.44
N PRO A 330 -1.14 17.47 23.32
CA PRO A 330 -2.09 18.52 22.95
C PRO A 330 -1.37 19.79 22.47
N PRO A 331 -2.05 20.66 21.72
CA PRO A 331 -1.44 21.84 21.14
C PRO A 331 -1.09 22.86 22.22
N SER A 332 0.05 23.54 22.04
CA SER A 332 0.58 24.57 22.94
C SER A 332 -0.26 25.86 22.98
N SER A 333 -1.18 26.04 22.03
CA SER A 333 -2.12 27.15 21.92
C SER A 333 -3.27 26.74 20.97
N PRO A 334 -4.45 27.42 20.98
CA PRO A 334 -5.57 27.03 20.12
C PRO A 334 -5.28 27.02 18.61
N GLU A 335 -4.38 27.90 18.16
CA GLU A 335 -3.94 27.98 16.75
C GLU A 335 -2.96 26.88 16.34
N ALA A 336 -2.42 26.12 17.29
CA ALA A 336 -1.40 25.12 17.00
C ALA A 336 -2.02 23.75 16.66
N PRO A 337 -1.39 22.94 15.79
CA PRO A 337 -1.66 21.51 15.71
C PRO A 337 -1.04 20.78 16.91
N TRP A 338 -1.52 19.57 17.21
CA TRP A 338 -0.89 18.63 18.14
C TRP A 338 0.56 18.33 17.71
N ALA A 339 1.37 17.85 18.65
CA ALA A 339 2.74 17.42 18.39
C ALA A 339 2.90 15.92 18.69
N ILE A 340 3.89 15.27 18.08
CA ILE A 340 4.33 13.94 18.53
C ILE A 340 5.38 14.06 19.63
N ASP A 341 5.24 13.25 20.68
CA ASP A 341 6.16 13.15 21.81
C ASP A 341 7.39 12.32 21.41
N GLU A 342 8.41 12.98 20.85
CA GLU A 342 9.65 12.34 20.40
C GLU A 342 10.38 11.67 21.58
N THR A 343 10.23 12.20 22.80
CA THR A 343 10.77 11.59 24.02
C THR A 343 10.09 10.25 24.31
N ARG A 344 8.75 10.21 24.41
CA ARG A 344 8.01 8.96 24.70
C ARG A 344 8.17 7.91 23.59
N VAL A 345 8.27 8.32 22.32
CA VAL A 345 8.56 7.37 21.22
C VAL A 345 9.96 6.77 21.35
N ARG A 346 11.00 7.57 21.63
CA ARG A 346 12.37 7.06 21.81
C ARG A 346 12.50 6.17 23.06
N GLU A 347 11.87 6.55 24.17
CA GLU A 347 11.87 5.75 25.40
C GLU A 347 11.23 4.37 25.18
N VAL A 348 10.02 4.33 24.63
CA VAL A 348 9.33 3.06 24.36
C VAL A 348 10.09 2.24 23.32
N SER A 349 10.65 2.87 22.28
CA SER A 349 11.50 2.18 21.29
C SER A 349 12.77 1.57 21.92
N ALA A 350 13.39 2.21 22.91
CA ALA A 350 14.56 1.66 23.59
C ALA A 350 14.19 0.45 24.46
N ARG A 351 13.04 0.52 25.16
CA ARG A 351 12.53 -0.56 26.01
C ARG A 351 12.06 -1.77 25.18
N THR A 352 11.39 -1.53 24.05
CA THR A 352 11.04 -2.58 23.08
C THR A 352 12.29 -3.18 22.41
N ARG A 353 13.32 -2.38 22.07
CA ARG A 353 14.60 -2.90 21.58
C ARG A 353 15.26 -3.82 22.60
N ALA A 354 15.30 -3.44 23.88
CA ALA A 354 15.91 -4.25 24.93
C ALA A 354 15.25 -5.64 25.05
N LEU A 355 13.92 -5.71 25.01
CA LEU A 355 13.18 -6.98 24.99
C LEU A 355 13.45 -7.81 23.72
N LEU A 356 13.62 -7.15 22.57
CA LEU A 356 14.00 -7.84 21.33
C LEU A 356 15.45 -8.35 21.36
N VAL A 357 16.39 -7.67 22.03
CA VAL A 357 17.75 -8.19 22.24
C VAL A 357 17.74 -9.40 23.19
N GLU A 358 16.88 -9.42 24.21
CA GLU A 358 16.70 -10.59 25.10
C GLU A 358 16.15 -11.82 24.36
N LEU A 359 15.18 -11.62 23.46
CA LEU A 359 14.35 -12.72 22.93
C LEU A 359 14.61 -13.07 21.46
N CYS A 360 14.97 -12.10 20.63
CA CYS A 360 15.16 -12.23 19.18
C CYS A 360 16.34 -11.35 18.69
N PRO A 361 17.57 -11.53 19.23
CA PRO A 361 18.71 -10.65 18.93
C PRO A 361 19.02 -10.60 17.44
N GLU A 362 18.89 -11.72 16.72
CA GLU A 362 19.11 -11.79 15.27
C GLU A 362 18.21 -10.85 14.45
N LEU A 363 17.01 -10.52 14.94
CA LEU A 363 16.16 -9.49 14.31
C LEU A 363 16.71 -8.08 14.52
N VAL A 364 17.26 -7.80 15.71
CA VAL A 364 17.86 -6.49 16.04
C VAL A 364 19.10 -6.27 15.19
N ASP A 365 19.98 -7.28 15.12
CA ASP A 365 21.18 -7.27 14.29
C ASP A 365 20.84 -7.11 12.80
N ALA A 366 19.81 -7.82 12.31
CA ALA A 366 19.33 -7.68 10.93
C ALA A 366 18.78 -6.27 10.63
N ALA A 367 18.07 -5.65 11.57
CA ALA A 367 17.49 -4.33 11.39
C ALA A 367 18.53 -3.21 11.43
N GLU A 368 19.43 -3.23 12.41
CA GLU A 368 20.42 -2.17 12.65
C GLU A 368 21.67 -2.34 11.75
N GLY A 369 21.99 -3.57 11.33
CA GLY A 369 22.92 -3.84 10.24
C GLY A 369 22.38 -3.47 8.85
N LEU A 370 21.05 -3.37 8.69
CA LEU A 370 20.44 -2.90 7.44
C LEU A 370 20.45 -1.37 7.34
N SER A 371 19.89 -0.67 8.34
CA SER A 371 19.72 0.79 8.34
C SER A 371 20.27 1.43 9.62
N ARG A 372 20.94 2.58 9.47
CA ARG A 372 21.37 3.41 10.62
C ARG A 372 20.22 4.15 11.32
N ARG A 373 18.98 4.01 10.85
CA ARG A 373 17.81 4.81 11.25
C ARG A 373 16.64 3.93 11.69
N VAL A 374 16.90 3.01 12.62
CA VAL A 374 15.88 2.08 13.16
C VAL A 374 15.10 2.70 14.33
N ARG A 375 13.79 2.48 14.37
CA ARG A 375 13.00 2.57 15.61
C ARG A 375 12.03 1.40 15.74
N TYR A 376 11.80 0.97 16.97
CA TYR A 376 10.92 -0.13 17.34
C TYR A 376 9.63 0.45 17.90
N VAL A 377 8.48 0.12 17.32
CA VAL A 377 7.19 0.75 17.67
C VAL A 377 6.16 -0.33 18.04
N PRO A 378 5.67 -0.40 19.29
CA PRO A 378 4.57 -1.30 19.63
C PRO A 378 3.28 -0.87 18.94
N VAL A 379 2.59 -1.81 18.32
CA VAL A 379 1.29 -1.59 17.68
C VAL A 379 0.37 -2.78 17.94
N SER A 380 -0.92 -2.50 18.20
CA SER A 380 -1.97 -3.50 18.10
C SER A 380 -2.98 -3.06 17.04
N ALA A 381 -3.06 -3.81 15.94
CA ALA A 381 -3.99 -3.51 14.84
C ALA A 381 -5.45 -3.65 15.28
N LEU A 382 -5.76 -4.72 16.03
CA LEU A 382 -7.14 -5.05 16.44
C LEU A 382 -7.46 -4.57 17.87
N GLY A 383 -6.46 -4.31 18.69
CA GLY A 383 -6.59 -3.77 20.05
C GLY A 383 -6.84 -4.80 21.16
N ARG A 384 -7.03 -6.07 20.77
CA ARG A 384 -7.41 -7.21 21.60
C ARG A 384 -7.01 -8.55 20.95
N SER A 385 -6.94 -9.57 21.79
CA SER A 385 -6.89 -10.99 21.39
C SER A 385 -8.10 -11.43 20.55
N PRO A 386 -7.91 -12.34 19.58
CA PRO A 386 -8.98 -12.97 18.82
C PRO A 386 -9.66 -14.10 19.61
N VAL A 387 -10.86 -14.46 19.18
CA VAL A 387 -11.64 -15.61 19.66
C VAL A 387 -11.50 -16.77 18.67
N ARG A 388 -11.58 -18.02 19.15
CA ARG A 388 -11.59 -19.21 18.29
C ARG A 388 -12.99 -19.46 17.72
N ASP A 389 -13.06 -19.64 16.41
CA ASP A 389 -14.27 -20.04 15.69
C ASP A 389 -14.02 -21.40 15.01
N ALA A 390 -15.00 -22.31 15.07
CA ALA A 390 -14.84 -23.69 14.62
C ALA A 390 -14.69 -23.84 13.08
N ALA A 391 -15.18 -22.87 12.29
CA ALA A 391 -15.13 -22.89 10.83
C ALA A 391 -14.13 -21.88 10.25
N ARG A 392 -13.89 -20.76 10.95
CA ARG A 392 -13.06 -19.63 10.50
C ARG A 392 -11.73 -19.51 11.24
N GLY A 393 -11.48 -20.37 12.22
CA GLY A 393 -10.23 -20.47 12.96
C GLY A 393 -10.08 -19.39 14.04
N LEU A 394 -9.70 -18.17 13.63
CA LEU A 394 -9.50 -17.02 14.54
C LEU A 394 -10.23 -15.80 14.00
N VAL A 395 -11.12 -15.25 14.81
CA VAL A 395 -12.03 -14.14 14.47
C VAL A 395 -12.01 -13.07 15.56
N VAL A 396 -12.51 -11.88 15.25
CA VAL A 396 -12.76 -10.83 16.25
C VAL A 396 -14.19 -10.29 16.07
N PRO A 397 -14.98 -10.13 17.15
CA PRO A 397 -16.16 -9.27 17.16
C PRO A 397 -15.82 -7.84 16.71
N ALA A 398 -16.40 -7.39 15.59
CA ALA A 398 -16.07 -6.11 14.95
C ALA A 398 -16.23 -4.91 15.91
N GLY A 399 -17.30 -4.92 16.71
CA GLY A 399 -17.62 -3.87 17.69
C GLY A 399 -16.62 -3.71 18.82
N GLU A 400 -15.75 -4.70 19.06
CA GLU A 400 -14.70 -4.66 20.09
C GLU A 400 -13.32 -4.29 19.52
N ILE A 401 -13.19 -4.03 18.21
CA ILE A 401 -11.91 -3.67 17.59
C ILE A 401 -11.50 -2.25 18.02
N ARG A 402 -10.32 -2.10 18.65
CA ARG A 402 -9.83 -0.84 19.25
C ARG A 402 -8.36 -0.58 18.93
N PRO A 403 -8.02 -0.17 17.69
CA PRO A 403 -6.63 -0.10 17.22
C PRO A 403 -5.72 0.78 18.09
N ARG A 404 -4.64 0.20 18.64
CA ARG A 404 -3.70 0.88 19.54
C ARG A 404 -2.41 1.21 18.81
N TRP A 405 -1.99 2.47 18.89
CA TRP A 405 -0.73 2.98 18.33
C TRP A 405 -0.53 2.82 16.80
N VAL A 406 -1.48 2.26 16.03
CA VAL A 406 -1.38 2.04 14.57
C VAL A 406 -0.98 3.27 13.74
N THR A 407 -1.31 4.49 14.19
CA THR A 407 -0.95 5.73 13.49
C THR A 407 0.46 6.24 13.82
N VAL A 408 1.07 5.76 14.91
CA VAL A 408 2.34 6.27 15.45
C VAL A 408 3.52 6.08 14.48
N PRO A 409 3.67 4.94 13.77
CA PRO A 409 4.73 4.78 12.77
C PRO A 409 4.73 5.90 11.72
N ILE A 410 3.57 6.18 11.11
CA ILE A 410 3.43 7.17 10.05
C ILE A 410 3.55 8.60 10.57
N VAL A 411 2.90 8.93 11.70
CA VAL A 411 3.00 10.26 12.30
C VAL A 411 4.45 10.56 12.74
N TYR A 412 5.18 9.56 13.27
CA TYR A 412 6.60 9.70 13.58
C TYR A 412 7.44 9.91 12.32
N ALA A 413 7.30 9.05 11.30
CA ALA A 413 8.09 9.13 10.07
C ALA A 413 7.86 10.45 9.31
N ILE A 414 6.61 10.91 9.18
CA ILE A 414 6.27 12.24 8.65
C ILE A 414 7.00 13.33 9.44
N SER A 415 6.88 13.32 10.77
CA SER A 415 7.49 14.34 11.63
C SER A 415 9.02 14.36 11.61
N ARG A 416 9.68 13.23 11.34
CA ARG A 416 11.11 13.00 11.61
C ARG A 416 11.97 12.86 10.37
N TRP A 417 11.46 12.22 9.32
CA TRP A 417 12.27 11.77 8.18
C TRP A 417 11.66 12.14 6.83
N MET A 418 10.38 11.84 6.59
CA MET A 418 9.76 12.00 5.26
C MET A 418 9.48 13.48 4.94
N LEU A 419 8.74 14.17 5.82
CA LEU A 419 8.19 15.51 5.56
C LEU A 419 8.48 16.48 6.72
N PRO A 420 9.76 16.83 7.00
CA PRO A 420 10.13 17.59 8.19
C PRO A 420 9.50 18.99 8.23
N GLY A 421 8.72 19.24 9.30
CA GLY A 421 7.97 20.48 9.49
C GLY A 421 6.46 20.32 9.30
N LEU A 422 6.01 19.29 8.57
CA LEU A 422 4.58 19.01 8.38
C LEU A 422 3.90 18.50 9.67
N ILE A 423 4.65 17.81 10.55
CA ILE A 423 4.21 17.46 11.89
C ILE A 423 5.28 17.89 12.91
N ARG A 424 4.85 18.63 13.94
CA ARG A 424 5.74 19.13 14.99
C ARG A 424 6.21 17.98 15.90
N ARG A 425 7.52 17.91 16.13
CA ARG A 425 8.10 17.06 17.18
C ARG A 425 8.24 17.86 18.47
N ALA A 426 7.75 17.33 19.57
CA ALA A 426 7.97 17.87 20.91
C ALA A 426 8.94 16.96 21.68
N ARG A 427 9.80 17.58 22.49
CA ARG A 427 10.66 16.89 23.46
C ARG A 427 10.24 17.33 24.84
N ARG A 428 9.88 16.39 25.72
CA ARG A 428 9.79 16.70 27.15
C ARG A 428 11.19 17.03 27.65
N GLN A 429 11.32 18.08 28.46
CA GLN A 429 12.49 18.18 29.34
C GLN A 429 12.47 16.97 30.29
N PRO A 430 13.62 16.32 30.56
CA PRO A 430 13.69 15.29 31.58
C PRO A 430 13.28 15.87 32.93
N VAL A 431 12.49 15.12 33.70
CA VAL A 431 12.27 15.48 35.12
C VAL A 431 13.60 15.28 35.84
N ALA A 432 14.02 16.30 36.62
CA ALA A 432 15.29 16.30 37.33
C ALA A 432 15.43 15.05 38.20
N GLY A 433 16.43 14.22 37.89
CA GLY A 433 16.61 12.87 38.46
C GLY A 433 16.90 11.79 37.40
N ALA A 434 16.35 11.92 36.18
CA ALA A 434 16.57 10.93 35.10
C ALA A 434 17.96 11.00 34.43
N GLU A 435 18.76 12.03 34.75
CA GLU A 435 20.00 12.37 34.03
C GLU A 435 21.10 11.31 34.16
N ARG A 436 21.11 10.53 35.25
CA ARG A 436 22.09 9.45 35.46
C ARG A 436 21.94 8.31 34.45
N SER A 437 20.69 7.98 34.05
CA SER A 437 20.44 7.00 32.98
C SER A 437 20.66 7.59 31.59
N ARG A 438 20.58 8.92 31.44
CA ARG A 438 20.75 9.60 30.17
C ARG A 438 22.21 9.58 29.70
N ALA A 439 23.17 9.72 30.60
CA ALA A 439 24.60 9.57 30.28
C ALA A 439 24.91 8.21 29.63
N ALA A 440 24.36 7.12 30.19
CA ALA A 440 24.53 5.77 29.64
C ALA A 440 23.86 5.59 28.25
N ALA A 441 22.75 6.28 28.00
CA ALA A 441 22.05 6.23 26.71
C ALA A 441 22.71 7.10 25.63
N GLU A 442 23.29 8.24 25.99
CA GLU A 442 23.97 9.15 25.04
C GLU A 442 25.40 8.68 24.70
N MET A 443 26.05 7.88 25.56
CA MET A 443 27.27 7.15 25.21
C MET A 443 27.06 6.02 24.18
N ALA A 444 25.82 5.57 23.94
CA ALA A 444 25.50 4.50 22.99
C ALA A 444 25.02 5.01 21.61
N ASP A 445 24.89 6.32 21.41
CA ASP A 445 24.41 6.98 20.17
C ASP A 445 25.54 7.79 19.49
N ALA A 446 26.80 7.50 19.85
CA ALA A 446 28.02 8.19 19.39
C ALA A 446 28.93 7.27 18.55
N PRO A 447 29.45 7.71 17.40
CA PRO A 447 30.40 6.93 16.62
C PRO A 447 31.79 6.95 17.27
N GLU A 448 32.34 5.76 17.54
CA GLU A 448 33.68 5.61 18.11
C GLU A 448 34.75 6.01 17.08
N ALA A 449 35.41 7.16 17.30
CA ALA A 449 36.44 7.68 16.42
C ALA A 449 37.75 6.94 16.66
N ALA A 450 38.19 6.14 15.68
CA ALA A 450 39.41 5.34 15.77
C ALA A 450 40.67 6.22 15.94
N ALA A 451 41.26 6.19 17.13
CA ALA A 451 42.53 6.83 17.42
C ALA A 451 43.69 5.91 16.99
N THR A 452 44.31 6.20 15.84
CA THR A 452 45.51 5.50 15.38
C THR A 452 46.77 6.03 16.06
N GLU A 453 47.07 5.54 17.26
CA GLU A 453 48.41 5.65 17.83
C GLU A 453 49.38 4.70 17.12
N SER A 454 50.11 5.21 16.13
CA SER A 454 51.24 4.53 15.52
C SER A 454 52.55 5.11 16.04
N ALA A 455 53.25 4.36 16.89
CA ALA A 455 54.55 4.76 17.41
C ALA A 455 55.64 4.60 16.35
N ALA A 456 56.43 5.66 16.14
CA ALA A 456 57.61 5.65 15.26
C ALA A 456 58.87 6.00 16.07
N PRO A 457 59.96 5.20 15.99
CA PRO A 457 61.25 5.55 16.59
C PRO A 457 62.00 6.59 15.73
N ALA A 458 62.95 7.29 16.35
CA ALA A 458 63.62 8.44 15.75
C ALA A 458 64.89 8.10 14.95
N GLY A 459 65.15 8.92 13.91
CA GLY A 459 66.42 9.05 13.19
C GLY A 459 66.19 9.33 11.69
N SER A 460 66.96 10.16 10.99
CA SER A 460 67.88 11.24 11.38
C SER A 460 68.47 11.88 10.10
N ALA A 461 68.53 13.21 10.04
CA ALA A 461 69.37 14.03 9.15
C ALA A 461 69.03 14.19 7.63
N GLN A 462 69.38 15.39 7.15
CA GLN A 462 69.75 15.82 5.78
C GLN A 462 68.70 16.03 4.66
N GLU A 463 68.27 17.30 4.57
CA GLU A 463 68.14 18.11 3.33
C GLU A 463 69.48 18.27 2.56
N PRO A 464 69.56 18.88 1.34
CA PRO A 464 68.50 19.50 0.50
C PRO A 464 68.57 19.28 -1.05
N ALA A 465 67.57 19.84 -1.76
CA ALA A 465 67.63 20.51 -3.08
C ALA A 465 67.72 19.74 -4.44
N ALA A 466 67.04 20.34 -5.43
CA ALA A 466 67.09 20.11 -6.90
C ALA A 466 66.59 18.73 -7.42
N GLU A 467 66.19 18.54 -8.68
CA GLU A 467 66.16 19.44 -9.87
C GLU A 467 64.84 19.25 -10.66
N ALA A 468 64.75 19.73 -11.91
CA ALA A 468 63.49 19.88 -12.68
C ALA A 468 63.39 18.99 -13.94
N ALA A 469 62.24 19.12 -14.62
CA ALA A 469 61.94 18.81 -16.04
C ALA A 469 61.21 17.49 -16.42
N ALA A 470 59.94 17.68 -16.80
CA ALA A 470 59.37 17.39 -18.14
C ALA A 470 59.14 15.95 -18.67
N VAL A 471 57.88 15.70 -19.10
CA VAL A 471 57.48 15.03 -20.38
C VAL A 471 57.70 13.49 -20.46
N SER A 472 56.86 12.63 -21.06
CA SER A 472 55.60 12.73 -21.84
C SER A 472 54.66 11.54 -21.60
N GLU A 473 53.45 11.57 -22.18
CA GLU A 473 52.68 10.37 -22.56
C GLU A 473 53.45 9.51 -23.61
N PRO A 474 52.93 8.30 -23.93
CA PRO A 474 52.51 8.11 -25.32
C PRO A 474 51.16 7.38 -25.49
N ALA A 475 50.49 7.67 -26.61
CA ALA A 475 49.19 7.09 -26.96
C ALA A 475 49.28 5.95 -28.01
N VAL A 476 48.22 5.11 -28.01
CA VAL A 476 47.57 4.41 -29.13
C VAL A 476 48.37 4.10 -30.41
N ARG A 477 48.31 2.83 -30.86
CA ARG A 477 48.45 2.49 -32.28
C ARG A 477 47.53 1.32 -32.67
N ALA A 478 46.91 1.38 -33.84
CA ALA A 478 46.02 0.36 -34.38
C ALA A 478 46.24 0.18 -35.90
N VAL A 479 46.17 -1.07 -36.39
CA VAL A 479 46.16 -1.47 -37.82
C VAL A 479 45.40 -2.80 -37.95
N SER A 480 44.63 -2.95 -39.04
CA SER A 480 43.92 -4.17 -39.52
C SER A 480 44.39 -4.44 -40.99
N PRO A 481 43.86 -5.39 -41.81
CA PRO A 481 42.71 -6.32 -41.65
C PRO A 481 42.97 -7.76 -42.24
N GLU A 482 41.92 -8.36 -42.83
CA GLU A 482 41.85 -9.56 -43.71
C GLU A 482 41.53 -10.95 -43.09
N ALA A 483 40.97 -11.82 -43.94
CA ALA A 483 40.31 -13.12 -43.72
C ALA A 483 40.25 -13.86 -45.09
N PRO A 484 39.48 -14.96 -45.34
CA PRO A 484 38.81 -15.94 -44.45
C PRO A 484 39.17 -17.42 -44.80
N GLU A 485 38.72 -18.42 -44.03
CA GLU A 485 38.48 -19.78 -44.55
C GLU A 485 37.54 -20.64 -43.65
N ALA A 486 37.10 -21.80 -44.14
CA ALA A 486 36.10 -22.69 -43.52
C ALA A 486 36.37 -24.19 -43.88
N PRO A 487 35.46 -25.17 -43.69
CA PRO A 487 35.25 -25.85 -42.40
C PRO A 487 35.36 -27.40 -42.50
N ALA A 488 34.93 -28.10 -41.43
CA ALA A 488 34.68 -29.56 -41.36
C ALA A 488 35.96 -30.45 -41.19
N PRO A 489 35.88 -31.78 -40.93
CA PRO A 489 34.74 -32.70 -41.04
C PRO A 489 34.26 -33.37 -39.73
N ALA A 490 33.08 -33.97 -39.81
CA ALA A 490 32.61 -35.00 -38.88
C ALA A 490 32.72 -36.39 -39.54
N VAL A 491 32.88 -37.45 -38.75
CA VAL A 491 32.78 -38.85 -39.19
C VAL A 491 31.91 -39.63 -38.21
N ALA A 492 31.00 -40.45 -38.73
CA ALA A 492 30.05 -41.22 -37.93
C ALA A 492 30.43 -42.70 -37.85
N ALA A 493 29.93 -43.38 -36.80
CA ALA A 493 29.79 -44.83 -36.75
C ALA A 493 28.39 -45.17 -36.22
N THR A 494 27.74 -46.18 -36.80
CA THR A 494 26.38 -46.62 -36.43
C THR A 494 26.28 -48.15 -36.47
N LYS A 495 25.12 -48.64 -36.01
CA LYS A 495 24.51 -49.97 -36.25
C LYS A 495 24.80 -51.12 -35.28
N THR A 496 23.77 -51.39 -34.47
CA THR A 496 23.06 -52.68 -34.32
C THR A 496 23.87 -53.97 -34.19
N HIS A 497 23.72 -54.66 -33.05
CA HIS A 497 22.70 -55.72 -32.88
C HIS A 497 22.74 -56.22 -31.43
N ASP A 498 21.57 -56.51 -30.83
CA ASP A 498 21.25 -57.88 -30.40
C ASP A 498 19.75 -58.04 -30.11
N ALA A 499 19.23 -59.29 -30.14
CA ALA A 499 17.85 -59.60 -29.80
C ALA A 499 17.62 -61.10 -29.48
N GLY A 500 16.93 -61.38 -28.37
CA GLY A 500 16.08 -62.57 -28.24
C GLY A 500 16.38 -63.53 -27.07
N ASN A 501 15.35 -64.33 -26.77
CA ASN A 501 15.29 -65.46 -25.82
C ASN A 501 15.40 -65.12 -24.32
N GLY A 502 14.61 -65.74 -23.43
CA GLY A 502 13.60 -66.79 -23.64
C GLY A 502 12.63 -66.96 -22.45
N ALA A 503 11.69 -67.90 -22.58
CA ALA A 503 10.62 -68.14 -21.59
C ALA A 503 11.07 -68.95 -20.34
N GLY A 504 10.28 -68.89 -19.26
CA GLY A 504 10.38 -69.79 -18.08
C GLY A 504 9.70 -71.15 -18.32
N PRO A 505 9.02 -71.80 -17.34
CA PRO A 505 8.80 -71.48 -15.91
C PRO A 505 9.15 -72.73 -15.02
N PRO A 506 8.35 -73.22 -14.04
CA PRO A 506 7.70 -72.64 -12.83
C PRO A 506 8.27 -73.25 -11.51
N GLN A 507 7.50 -73.23 -10.40
CA GLN A 507 7.76 -73.81 -9.05
C GLN A 507 8.69 -72.96 -8.13
N GLY A 508 8.59 -72.99 -6.79
CA GLY A 508 7.53 -73.52 -5.91
C GLY A 508 7.93 -73.73 -4.43
N ALA A 509 7.03 -73.35 -3.50
CA ALA A 509 6.96 -73.73 -2.05
C ALA A 509 8.00 -73.16 -1.03
N THR A 510 7.60 -73.24 0.26
CA THR A 510 8.30 -72.85 1.52
C THR A 510 8.58 -71.34 1.72
N GLY A 511 8.53 -70.75 2.92
CA GLY A 511 8.09 -71.16 4.26
C GLY A 511 8.58 -70.11 5.29
N ALA A 512 7.76 -69.34 6.02
CA ALA A 512 6.72 -69.67 7.01
C ALA A 512 7.26 -70.07 8.40
N GLU A 513 7.61 -69.10 9.24
CA GLU A 513 7.63 -69.11 10.73
C GLU A 513 7.66 -67.64 11.23
N THR A 514 7.29 -67.22 12.44
CA THR A 514 6.26 -67.58 13.47
C THR A 514 6.13 -66.30 14.36
N ASN A 515 5.11 -65.99 15.17
CA ASN A 515 3.79 -66.52 15.57
C ASN A 515 2.93 -65.26 15.99
N ARG A 516 1.84 -65.18 16.80
CA ARG A 516 1.05 -66.10 17.65
C ARG A 516 -0.36 -65.50 17.93
N THR A 517 -1.41 -66.33 17.92
CA THR A 517 -2.68 -66.25 18.73
C THR A 517 -3.55 -64.97 18.79
N SER A 518 -4.89 -65.00 18.85
CA SER A 518 -5.95 -66.02 18.54
C SER A 518 -7.35 -65.48 18.93
N ARG A 519 -8.43 -66.12 18.42
CA ARG A 519 -9.88 -66.00 18.82
C ARG A 519 -10.67 -64.80 18.25
N THR A 520 -11.98 -64.86 17.96
CA THR A 520 -12.91 -65.85 17.31
C THR A 520 -14.35 -65.32 17.39
N GLY A 521 -15.15 -65.43 16.32
CA GLY A 521 -16.59 -65.12 16.24
C GLY A 521 -16.92 -64.09 15.13
N THR A 522 -17.71 -64.37 14.09
CA THR A 522 -19.18 -64.60 13.99
C THR A 522 -20.03 -63.36 14.31
N ASP A 523 -20.88 -62.76 13.46
CA ASP A 523 -21.28 -62.89 12.02
C ASP A 523 -21.95 -61.53 11.60
N GLY A 524 -22.36 -61.18 10.37
CA GLY A 524 -22.33 -61.79 9.01
C GLY A 524 -23.31 -61.02 8.05
N THR A 525 -23.19 -61.19 6.71
CA THR A 525 -24.06 -60.67 5.60
C THR A 525 -24.20 -59.12 5.47
N GLU A 526 -23.81 -58.42 4.37
CA GLU A 526 -24.26 -58.43 2.93
C GLU A 526 -25.61 -57.71 2.73
N PHE A 527 -25.92 -56.90 1.69
CA PHE A 527 -25.45 -56.70 0.29
C PHE A 527 -25.01 -55.21 0.03
N GLU A 528 -24.29 -54.76 -1.01
CA GLU A 528 -24.34 -54.91 -2.50
C GLU A 528 -25.59 -54.33 -3.21
N ALA A 529 -25.59 -53.79 -4.45
CA ALA A 529 -24.54 -53.22 -5.34
C ALA A 529 -25.22 -52.51 -6.58
N GLY A 530 -24.46 -51.78 -7.42
CA GLY A 530 -24.88 -51.22 -8.74
C GLY A 530 -25.41 -49.77 -8.72
N ALA A 531 -25.10 -48.81 -9.61
CA ALA A 531 -24.55 -48.76 -11.00
C ALA A 531 -25.59 -49.10 -12.11
N ALA A 532 -25.70 -48.40 -13.25
CA ALA A 532 -25.04 -47.19 -13.79
C ALA A 532 -25.90 -46.48 -14.88
N ASP A 533 -25.42 -45.33 -15.40
CA ASP A 533 -25.69 -44.74 -16.75
C ASP A 533 -27.15 -44.36 -17.15
N ALA A 534 -27.44 -43.48 -18.12
CA ALA A 534 -26.74 -42.31 -18.72
C ALA A 534 -27.76 -41.55 -19.64
N ALA A 535 -27.38 -40.40 -20.23
CA ALA A 535 -28.07 -39.67 -21.33
C ALA A 535 -29.46 -39.03 -21.03
N ASP A 536 -29.94 -37.98 -21.72
CA ASP A 536 -29.29 -36.85 -22.44
C ASP A 536 -30.33 -35.71 -22.70
N GLU A 537 -29.88 -34.56 -23.19
CA GLU A 537 -30.57 -33.54 -24.01
C GLU A 537 -31.77 -32.66 -23.52
N ARG A 538 -31.55 -31.34 -23.67
CA ARG A 538 -32.41 -30.26 -24.21
C ARG A 538 -33.59 -29.63 -23.40
N ASP A 539 -33.42 -28.32 -23.15
CA ASP A 539 -34.42 -27.24 -23.01
C ASP A 539 -35.41 -27.14 -24.22
N PRO A 540 -36.61 -26.49 -24.15
CA PRO A 540 -36.74 -25.04 -23.85
C PRO A 540 -38.06 -24.44 -23.27
N GLU A 541 -37.94 -23.17 -22.86
CA GLU A 541 -38.88 -22.01 -22.90
C GLU A 541 -40.42 -22.10 -22.65
N ALA A 542 -40.84 -21.32 -21.64
CA ALA A 542 -41.83 -20.21 -21.69
C ALA A 542 -43.38 -20.39 -21.48
N ALA A 543 -43.92 -19.39 -20.74
CA ALA A 543 -45.23 -18.72 -20.87
C ALA A 543 -46.58 -19.35 -20.39
N ALA A 544 -46.92 -19.04 -19.13
CA ALA A 544 -48.06 -18.19 -18.72
C ALA A 544 -49.57 -18.64 -18.83
N THR A 545 -50.32 -18.35 -17.74
CA THR A 545 -51.80 -18.10 -17.62
C THR A 545 -52.79 -19.26 -17.92
N THR A 546 -54.02 -19.37 -17.36
CA THR A 546 -54.75 -18.75 -16.21
C THR A 546 -56.03 -19.57 -15.90
N THR A 547 -56.58 -19.51 -14.67
CA THR A 547 -58.05 -19.49 -14.46
C THR A 547 -58.45 -18.96 -13.07
N LYS A 548 -59.63 -18.32 -12.97
CA LYS A 548 -60.27 -17.77 -11.75
C LYS A 548 -61.80 -17.79 -11.91
N PRO A 549 -62.59 -17.95 -10.84
CA PRO A 549 -63.56 -16.92 -10.36
C PRO A 549 -63.50 -16.81 -8.81
N ALA A 550 -64.38 -16.16 -8.02
CA ALA A 550 -65.11 -14.86 -8.04
C ALA A 550 -65.57 -14.61 -6.57
N GLY A 551 -66.08 -13.46 -6.10
CA GLY A 551 -66.36 -12.15 -6.71
C GLY A 551 -65.83 -11.00 -5.82
N LEU A 552 -66.01 -9.71 -6.17
CA LEU A 552 -67.22 -8.87 -6.00
C LEU A 552 -67.46 -8.54 -4.50
N ASP A 553 -67.51 -7.27 -4.04
CA ASP A 553 -67.50 -5.97 -4.74
C ASP A 553 -66.79 -4.84 -3.94
N ASN A 554 -66.56 -3.72 -4.62
CA ASN A 554 -66.07 -2.41 -4.12
C ASN A 554 -66.89 -1.32 -4.85
N PRO A 555 -67.06 -0.06 -4.36
CA PRO A 555 -66.21 1.02 -4.91
C PRO A 555 -66.10 2.37 -4.12
N ILE A 556 -65.18 3.23 -4.61
CA ILE A 556 -65.03 4.71 -4.43
C ILE A 556 -64.60 5.26 -3.04
N GLY A 557 -63.56 6.12 -3.04
CA GLY A 557 -63.20 7.05 -1.94
C GLY A 557 -63.62 8.49 -2.27
N PRO A 558 -62.80 9.54 -2.09
CA PRO A 558 -61.54 9.69 -1.32
C PRO A 558 -61.71 10.68 -0.12
N GLU A 559 -60.66 10.91 0.70
CA GLU A 559 -60.30 12.23 1.30
C GLU A 559 -59.14 12.16 2.32
N ALA A 560 -58.61 13.35 2.66
CA ALA A 560 -57.81 13.71 3.84
C ALA A 560 -58.23 15.14 4.25
N PRO A 561 -58.15 15.63 5.52
CA PRO A 561 -56.99 15.46 6.41
C PRO A 561 -57.23 15.48 7.96
N ALA A 562 -56.12 15.41 8.71
CA ALA A 562 -55.80 16.07 10.00
C ALA A 562 -56.78 16.13 11.21
N SER A 563 -56.38 15.47 12.31
CA SER A 563 -56.41 15.96 13.72
C SER A 563 -55.48 15.07 14.58
N SER A 564 -54.74 15.45 15.64
CA SER A 564 -54.60 16.63 16.53
C SER A 564 -55.35 16.58 17.89
N VAL A 565 -54.69 17.13 18.94
CA VAL A 565 -55.12 17.18 20.37
C VAL A 565 -55.06 15.79 21.07
N ALA A 566 -54.56 15.54 22.29
CA ALA A 566 -53.85 16.24 23.39
C ALA A 566 -53.18 15.13 24.28
N ALA A 567 -52.34 15.31 25.31
CA ALA A 567 -51.39 16.30 25.89
C ALA A 567 -50.58 15.49 26.96
N ALA A 568 -49.86 15.93 28.01
CA ALA A 568 -49.33 17.15 28.66
C ALA A 568 -48.31 16.65 29.74
N LYS A 569 -47.40 17.38 30.40
CA LYS A 569 -46.87 18.77 30.34
C LYS A 569 -45.51 18.80 31.08
N THR A 570 -44.68 19.82 30.84
CA THR A 570 -43.54 20.20 31.70
C THR A 570 -43.80 21.53 32.42
N HIS A 571 -42.91 21.92 33.34
CA HIS A 571 -42.94 23.21 34.04
C HIS A 571 -41.57 23.92 34.00
N ASN A 572 -41.61 25.20 33.59
CA ASN A 572 -41.12 26.43 34.24
C ASN A 572 -39.67 26.51 34.76
N GLU A 573 -38.97 27.66 34.77
CA GLU A 573 -39.15 29.04 34.23
C GLU A 573 -37.73 29.71 34.23
N GLY A 574 -37.44 30.88 33.64
CA GLY A 574 -38.26 31.88 32.92
C GLY A 574 -37.43 33.11 32.48
N ASP A 575 -38.13 34.15 32.01
CA ASP A 575 -37.74 35.57 31.78
C ASP A 575 -36.69 36.02 30.73
N GLY A 576 -36.96 37.22 30.19
CA GLY A 576 -36.18 37.99 29.20
C GLY A 576 -35.74 39.37 29.73
N PRO A 577 -35.82 40.51 28.99
CA PRO A 577 -36.75 40.82 27.89
C PRO A 577 -36.10 41.41 26.60
N GLN A 578 -36.86 42.17 25.79
CA GLN A 578 -36.63 42.50 24.37
C GLN A 578 -36.21 43.96 24.09
N ALA A 579 -35.69 44.22 22.87
CA ALA A 579 -35.87 45.47 22.11
C ALA A 579 -35.73 45.22 20.59
N ALA A 580 -36.49 45.91 19.72
CA ALA A 580 -36.47 45.67 18.26
C ALA A 580 -36.95 46.85 17.38
N VAL A 581 -36.23 47.11 16.27
CA VAL A 581 -36.63 47.90 15.07
C VAL A 581 -35.75 47.43 13.88
N GLY A 582 -36.15 47.33 12.60
CA GLY A 582 -37.49 47.40 11.99
C GLY A 582 -37.48 47.95 10.53
N ARG A 583 -38.10 47.21 9.59
CA ARG A 583 -38.38 47.56 8.14
C ARG A 583 -37.16 47.66 7.20
N ALA A 584 -37.27 47.60 5.85
CA ALA A 584 -38.15 46.94 4.85
C ALA A 584 -37.48 47.17 3.45
N VAL A 585 -37.79 46.53 2.30
CA VAL A 585 -39.02 46.59 1.46
C VAL A 585 -38.84 45.62 0.25
N GLN A 586 -39.97 45.10 -0.27
CA GLN A 586 -40.34 44.54 -1.60
C GLN A 586 -39.36 44.49 -2.81
N GLN A 587 -39.59 43.72 -3.91
CA GLN A 587 -40.44 42.54 -4.25
C GLN A 587 -40.27 42.25 -5.78
N GLN A 588 -40.89 41.17 -6.26
CA GLN A 588 -41.21 40.84 -7.67
C GLN A 588 -40.11 40.21 -8.53
N GLY A 589 -40.51 39.14 -9.23
CA GLY A 589 -39.92 38.64 -10.46
C GLY A 589 -41.08 38.23 -11.39
N SER A 590 -40.76 37.79 -12.61
CA SER A 590 -41.74 37.16 -13.51
C SER A 590 -41.04 36.22 -14.49
N ALA A 591 -41.80 35.34 -15.15
CA ALA A 591 -41.29 34.31 -16.04
C ALA A 591 -42.26 34.05 -17.22
N ALA A 592 -41.77 33.26 -18.19
CA ALA A 592 -42.45 32.73 -19.37
C ALA A 592 -42.79 33.72 -20.51
N GLY A 593 -42.73 33.19 -21.73
CA GLY A 593 -43.01 33.90 -22.98
C GLY A 593 -42.43 33.14 -24.18
N ALA A 594 -43.26 32.34 -24.85
CA ALA A 594 -42.88 31.58 -26.06
C ALA A 594 -43.82 31.94 -27.22
N GLY A 595 -43.30 31.92 -28.46
CA GLY A 595 -44.06 32.21 -29.68
C GLY A 595 -43.13 32.20 -30.90
N ALA A 596 -43.64 31.80 -32.08
CA ALA A 596 -42.80 31.47 -33.24
C ALA A 596 -43.38 31.90 -34.60
N THR A 597 -42.45 32.25 -35.51
CA THR A 597 -42.52 32.28 -37.00
C THR A 597 -41.03 32.28 -37.47
N GLY A 598 -40.57 31.75 -38.61
CA GLY A 598 -41.21 31.35 -39.87
C GLY A 598 -41.05 32.46 -40.93
N GLY A 599 -40.30 32.31 -42.04
CA GLY A 599 -39.46 31.21 -42.55
C GLY A 599 -38.92 31.56 -43.96
N THR A 600 -38.27 30.59 -44.66
CA THR A 600 -37.68 30.70 -46.03
C THR A 600 -36.39 31.57 -46.12
N THR A 601 -35.42 31.39 -47.04
CA THR A 601 -35.27 30.51 -48.22
C THR A 601 -33.86 29.83 -48.28
N SER A 602 -33.70 28.89 -49.21
CA SER A 602 -32.43 28.35 -49.76
C SER A 602 -32.71 27.98 -51.24
N PRO A 603 -31.74 27.55 -52.09
CA PRO A 603 -30.29 27.36 -51.89
C PRO A 603 -29.45 28.07 -52.97
N LEU A 604 -28.12 27.86 -52.96
CA LEU A 604 -27.35 27.48 -54.16
C LEU A 604 -25.96 26.95 -53.76
N ALA A 605 -25.32 26.18 -54.64
CA ALA A 605 -24.02 25.52 -54.42
C ALA A 605 -23.25 25.42 -55.75
N VAL A 606 -22.16 24.63 -55.75
CA VAL A 606 -21.38 24.10 -56.90
C VAL A 606 -20.07 24.84 -57.25
N GLU A 607 -18.97 24.08 -57.10
CA GLU A 607 -17.62 24.15 -57.73
C GLU A 607 -16.70 25.39 -57.53
N GLY A 608 -15.36 25.21 -57.49
CA GLY A 608 -14.62 23.94 -57.54
C GLY A 608 -13.09 24.02 -57.52
N VAL A 609 -12.48 22.84 -57.37
CA VAL A 609 -11.12 22.36 -57.74
C VAL A 609 -9.98 23.38 -57.97
N VAL A 610 -8.94 23.29 -57.13
CA VAL A 610 -7.53 23.28 -57.55
C VAL A 610 -6.75 22.25 -56.71
N ARG A 611 -5.86 21.47 -57.34
CA ARG A 611 -4.76 20.74 -56.69
C ARG A 611 -3.46 21.43 -57.05
N ASP A 612 -2.46 21.42 -56.17
CA ASP A 612 -1.07 21.37 -56.63
C ASP A 612 -0.12 20.68 -55.61
N HIS A 613 1.15 20.53 -55.97
CA HIS A 613 2.20 19.83 -55.21
C HIS A 613 3.47 20.70 -55.05
N GLY A 614 4.31 20.32 -54.08
CA GLY A 614 5.65 20.89 -53.88
C GLY A 614 5.77 21.72 -52.59
N ALA A 615 6.85 21.59 -51.81
CA ALA A 615 7.98 20.66 -51.91
C ALA A 615 8.54 20.34 -50.51
#